data_AF-H0AAI7-F1
#
_entry.id   AF-H0AAI7-F1
#
_cell.length_a   1.000
_cell.length_b   1.000
_cell.length_c   1.000
_cell.angle_alpha   90.00
_cell.angle_beta   90.00
_cell.angle_gamma   90.00
#
_symmetry.space_group_name_H-M   'P 1'
#
loop_
_entity.id
_entity.type
_entity.pdbx_description
1 polymer ?
#
loop_
_entity_poly.entity_id
_entity_poly.type
_entity_poly.pdbx_seq_one_letter_code
_entity_poly.pdbx_strand_id
1 'polypeptide(L)'
;MVKDHESLESLMEDEKFEWGSDNSPEAVYDFFINPPVEKVDFSFESPDNDRISDILVDQHDFSEDRISSKLKDLEKALESRQSGLGSFT
;
A
#
# COMPACT_ATOMS: atom_id res chain seq x y z
N MET A 1 16.37 21.88 -15.47
CA MET A 1 17.08 21.61 -14.21
C MET A 1 17.18 20.11 -14.00
N VAL A 2 16.16 19.38 -13.49
CA VAL A 2 16.32 17.93 -13.20
C VAL A 2 16.70 17.04 -14.41
N LYS A 3 16.28 17.38 -15.64
CA LYS A 3 16.70 16.63 -16.86
C LYS A 3 18.09 17.00 -17.38
N ASP A 4 18.64 18.11 -16.90
CA ASP A 4 19.90 18.70 -17.36
C ASP A 4 21.08 18.31 -16.45
N HIS A 5 20.80 17.70 -15.29
CA HIS A 5 21.80 17.17 -14.35
C HIS A 5 21.56 15.66 -14.18
N GLU A 6 22.64 14.87 -14.23
CA GLU A 6 22.57 13.40 -14.19
C GLU A 6 22.43 12.85 -12.75
N SER A 7 22.81 13.63 -11.74
CA SER A 7 22.79 13.20 -10.34
C SER A 7 22.37 14.34 -9.40
N LEU A 8 21.96 13.98 -8.18
CA LEU A 8 21.59 14.95 -7.14
C LEU A 8 22.78 15.85 -6.79
N GLU A 9 23.98 15.28 -6.73
CA GLU A 9 25.21 15.98 -6.42
C GLU A 9 25.51 17.06 -7.47
N SER A 10 25.37 16.74 -8.76
CA SER A 10 25.54 17.71 -9.85
C SER A 10 24.51 18.84 -9.80
N LEU A 11 23.30 18.56 -9.32
CA LEU A 11 22.26 19.58 -9.14
C LEU A 11 22.59 20.50 -7.95
N MET A 12 23.11 19.96 -6.85
CA MET A 12 23.47 20.72 -5.65
C MET A 12 24.70 21.60 -5.84
N GLU A 13 25.57 21.27 -6.80
CA GLU A 13 26.72 22.10 -7.19
C GLU A 13 26.35 23.26 -8.13
N ASP A 14 25.14 23.28 -8.71
CA ASP A 14 24.68 24.39 -9.55
C ASP A 14 24.40 25.65 -8.71
N GLU A 15 24.99 26.79 -9.07
CA GLU A 15 24.79 28.08 -8.39
C GLU A 15 23.32 28.54 -8.35
N LYS A 16 22.46 28.01 -9.23
CA LYS A 16 21.01 28.29 -9.27
C LYS A 16 20.19 27.37 -8.39
N PHE A 17 20.82 26.37 -7.76
CA PHE A 17 20.13 25.47 -6.87
C PHE A 17 19.84 26.16 -5.53
N GLU A 18 18.55 26.38 -5.27
CA GLU A 18 18.07 26.88 -4.00
C GLU A 18 17.21 25.82 -3.32
N TRP A 19 17.57 25.48 -2.10
CA TRP A 19 16.83 24.53 -1.29
C TRP A 19 16.09 25.26 -0.15
N GLY A 20 14.75 25.25 -0.23
CA GLY A 20 13.88 26.01 0.68
C GLY A 20 13.27 25.20 1.83
N SER A 21 13.72 23.96 2.07
CA SER A 21 13.20 23.11 3.15
C SER A 21 14.21 22.95 4.27
N ASP A 22 13.73 22.77 5.50
CA ASP A 22 14.56 22.48 6.68
C ASP A 22 15.22 21.08 6.63
N ASN A 23 14.66 20.16 5.83
CA ASN A 23 15.21 18.82 5.64
C ASN A 23 16.37 18.86 4.64
N SER A 24 17.41 18.05 4.81
CA SER A 24 18.48 17.98 3.80
C SER A 24 17.96 17.35 2.49
N PRO A 25 18.31 17.91 1.31
CA PRO A 25 17.98 17.31 0.01
C PRO A 25 18.44 15.86 -0.10
N GLU A 26 19.62 15.55 0.43
CA GLU A 26 20.21 14.20 0.45
C GLU A 26 19.41 13.24 1.31
N ALA A 27 18.95 13.68 2.48
CA ALA A 27 18.10 12.86 3.36
C ALA A 27 16.75 12.54 2.69
N VAL A 28 16.18 13.49 1.95
CA VAL A 28 14.95 13.29 1.18
C VAL A 28 15.22 12.30 0.04
N TYR A 29 16.31 12.48 -0.71
CA TYR A 29 16.68 11.58 -1.79
C TYR A 29 16.91 10.14 -1.31
N ASP A 30 17.68 9.97 -0.22
CA ASP A 30 17.94 8.67 0.38
C ASP A 30 16.65 8.01 0.87
N PHE A 31 15.71 8.75 1.46
CA PHE A 31 14.41 8.20 1.84
C PHE A 31 13.62 7.64 0.65
N PHE A 32 13.71 8.27 -0.52
CA PHE A 32 13.01 7.78 -1.72
C PHE A 32 13.74 6.62 -2.40
N ILE A 33 15.08 6.60 -2.38
CA ILE A 33 15.87 5.53 -3.00
C ILE A 33 15.98 4.30 -2.09
N ASN A 34 16.17 4.53 -0.79
CA ASN A 34 16.32 3.53 0.26
C ASN A 34 15.25 3.71 1.35
N PRO A 35 13.95 3.64 1.01
CA PRO A 35 12.92 3.74 2.02
C PRO A 35 13.06 2.59 3.03
N PRO A 36 12.77 2.82 4.32
CA PRO A 36 12.68 1.75 5.30
C PRO A 36 11.53 0.82 4.91
N VAL A 37 11.86 -0.34 4.33
CA VAL A 37 10.90 -1.35 3.90
C VAL A 37 11.07 -2.62 4.71
N GLU A 38 9.94 -3.23 5.05
CA GLU A 38 9.90 -4.53 5.68
C GLU A 38 9.50 -5.59 4.66
N LYS A 39 10.18 -6.74 4.70
CA LYS A 39 9.76 -7.90 3.92
C LYS A 39 8.67 -8.61 4.72
N VAL A 40 7.50 -8.73 4.10
CA VAL A 40 6.35 -9.42 4.69
C VAL A 40 5.94 -10.58 3.79
N ASP A 41 5.74 -11.74 4.41
CA ASP A 41 5.08 -12.86 3.76
C ASP A 41 3.58 -12.62 3.83
N PHE A 42 2.93 -12.56 2.68
CA PHE A 42 1.51 -12.26 2.58
C PHE A 42 0.74 -13.46 2.03
N SER A 43 -0.23 -13.94 2.81
CA SER A 43 -1.16 -15.00 2.41
C SER A 43 -2.59 -14.58 2.71
N PHE A 44 -3.49 -14.91 1.79
CA PHE A 44 -4.92 -14.75 2.02
C PHE A 44 -5.50 -16.04 2.58
N GLU A 45 -5.84 -16.01 3.87
CA GLU A 45 -6.55 -17.09 4.54
C GLU A 45 -8.07 -16.97 4.37
N SER A 46 -8.78 -18.05 4.72
CA SER A 46 -10.25 -18.02 4.77
C SER A 46 -10.73 -17.10 5.90
N PRO A 47 -11.74 -16.25 5.66
CA PRO A 47 -12.29 -15.39 6.70
C PRO A 47 -13.02 -16.21 7.77
N ASP A 48 -12.92 -15.77 9.03
CA ASP A 48 -13.72 -16.29 10.13
C ASP A 48 -15.08 -15.56 10.17
N ASN A 49 -16.07 -16.14 9.49
CA ASN A 49 -17.39 -15.53 9.34
C ASN A 49 -18.12 -15.32 10.67
N ASP A 50 -17.94 -16.23 11.63
CA ASP A 50 -18.58 -16.13 12.95
C ASP A 50 -17.96 -14.97 13.72
N ARG A 51 -16.62 -14.86 13.69
CA ARG A 51 -15.92 -13.74 14.35
C ARG A 51 -16.23 -12.40 13.71
N ILE A 52 -16.35 -12.35 12.38
CA ILE A 52 -16.74 -11.13 11.67
C ILE A 52 -18.16 -10.72 12.05
N SER A 53 -19.08 -11.68 12.17
CA SER A 53 -20.47 -11.41 12.53
C SER A 53 -20.58 -10.90 13.97
N ASP A 54 -19.88 -11.52 14.94
CA ASP A 54 -19.81 -11.03 16.33
C ASP A 54 -19.29 -9.59 16.40
N ILE A 55 -18.18 -9.28 15.72
CA ILE A 55 -17.61 -7.93 15.76
C ILE A 55 -18.55 -6.91 15.12
N LEU A 56 -19.10 -7.20 13.94
CA LEU A 56 -19.86 -6.22 13.18
C LEU A 56 -21.31 -6.09 13.68
N VAL A 57 -21.98 -7.21 13.98
CA VAL A 57 -23.38 -7.21 14.40
C VAL A 57 -23.48 -6.96 15.89
N ASP A 58 -22.84 -7.79 16.72
CA ASP A 58 -23.06 -7.75 18.17
C ASP A 58 -22.34 -6.58 18.86
N GLN A 59 -21.14 -6.21 18.38
CA GLN A 59 -20.36 -5.13 19.01
C GLN A 59 -20.55 -3.75 18.35
N HIS A 60 -20.93 -3.71 17.08
CA HIS A 60 -21.01 -2.47 16.29
C HIS A 60 -22.40 -2.20 15.68
N ASP A 61 -23.42 -2.99 16.03
CA ASP A 61 -24.83 -2.81 15.64
C ASP A 61 -25.06 -2.75 14.11
N PHE A 62 -24.25 -3.45 13.32
CA PHE A 62 -24.50 -3.58 11.89
C PHE A 62 -25.67 -4.53 11.62
N SER A 63 -26.36 -4.32 10.49
CA SER A 63 -27.46 -5.18 10.05
C SER A 63 -26.96 -6.59 9.70
N GLU A 64 -27.42 -7.59 10.45
CA GLU A 64 -27.10 -9.02 10.27
C GLU A 64 -27.36 -9.50 8.83
N ASP A 65 -28.54 -9.19 8.28
CA ASP A 65 -28.90 -9.53 6.89
C ASP A 65 -27.90 -8.98 5.87
N ARG A 66 -27.36 -7.79 6.13
CA ARG A 66 -26.38 -7.15 5.25
C ARG A 66 -25.02 -7.83 5.38
N ILE A 67 -24.59 -8.12 6.60
CA ILE A 67 -23.29 -8.76 6.85
C ILE A 67 -23.28 -10.18 6.26
N SER A 68 -24.30 -10.99 6.53
CA SER A 68 -24.41 -12.34 5.99
C SER A 68 -24.43 -12.39 4.46
N SER A 69 -25.12 -11.44 3.81
CA SER A 69 -25.11 -11.29 2.35
C SER A 69 -23.72 -10.96 1.81
N LYS A 70 -23.00 -10.03 2.47
CA LYS A 70 -21.66 -9.60 2.06
C LYS A 70 -20.59 -10.67 2.28
N LEU A 71 -20.70 -11.48 3.33
CA LEU A 71 -19.80 -12.61 3.57
C LEU A 71 -19.92 -13.66 2.45
N LYS A 72 -21.12 -13.96 1.97
CA LYS A 72 -21.34 -14.86 0.82
C LYS A 72 -20.75 -14.30 -0.47
N ASP A 73 -20.86 -12.98 -0.69
CA ASP A 73 -20.23 -12.32 -1.84
C ASP A 73 -18.69 -12.41 -1.76
N LEU A 74 -18.14 -12.24 -0.56
CA LEU A 74 -16.70 -12.34 -0.29
C LEU A 74 -16.15 -13.74 -0.59
N GLU A 75 -16.82 -14.80 -0.12
CA GLU A 75 -16.42 -16.19 -0.40
C GLU A 75 -16.34 -16.46 -1.90
N LYS A 76 -17.37 -16.08 -2.66
CA LYS A 76 -17.39 -16.23 -4.12
C LYS A 76 -16.24 -15.47 -4.80
N ALA A 77 -15.91 -14.28 -4.31
CA ALA A 77 -14.79 -13.50 -4.84
C ALA A 77 -13.44 -14.16 -4.55
N LEU A 78 -13.28 -14.81 -3.40
CA LEU A 78 -12.08 -15.56 -3.04
C LEU A 78 -11.89 -16.81 -3.91
N GLU A 79 -12.98 -17.49 -4.26
CA GLU A 79 -12.95 -18.67 -5.15
C GLU A 79 -12.64 -18.30 -6.61
N SER A 80 -13.04 -17.11 -7.06
CA SER A 80 -12.94 -16.66 -8.45
C SER A 80 -11.63 -15.93 -8.79
N ARG A 81 -10.57 -16.15 -8.00
CA ARG A 81 -9.26 -15.51 -8.19
C ARG A 81 -8.56 -15.96 -9.47
N GLN A 82 -8.88 -15.32 -10.59
CA GLN A 82 -8.13 -15.41 -11.83
C GLN A 82 -7.07 -14.30 -11.86
N SER A 83 -5.79 -14.66 -11.90
CA SER A 83 -4.70 -13.68 -12.06
C SER A 83 -4.60 -13.19 -13.51
N GLY A 84 -4.32 -11.90 -13.69
CA GLY A 84 -4.07 -11.33 -15.01
C GLY A 84 -2.73 -11.81 -15.60
N LEU A 85 -2.63 -11.87 -16.93
CA LEU A 85 -1.44 -12.37 -17.65
C LEU A 85 -0.14 -11.64 -17.27
N GLY A 86 -0.20 -10.35 -16.94
CA GLY A 86 0.96 -9.56 -16.52
C GLY A 86 1.49 -9.88 -15.11
N SER A 87 0.84 -10.76 -14.35
CA SER A 87 1.35 -11.21 -13.04
C SER A 87 2.36 -12.36 -13.13
N PHE A 88 2.49 -12.98 -14.31
CA PHE A 88 3.36 -14.15 -14.55
C PHE A 88 4.66 -13.83 -15.30
N THR A 89 4.80 -12.61 -15.83
CA THR A 89 5.92 -12.17 -16.69
C THR A 89 6.77 -11.13 -16.00
#